data_AF-A0A8T6II42-F1
#
_entry.id   AF-A0A8T6II42-F1
#
_cell.length_a   1.000
_cell.length_b   1.000
_cell.length_c   1.000
_cell.angle_alpha   90.00
_cell.angle_beta   90.00
_cell.angle_gamma   90.00
#
_symmetry.space_group_name_H-M   'P 1'
#
loop_
_entity.id
_entity.type
_entity.pdbx_description
1 polymer ?
#
loop_
_entity_poly.entity_id
_entity_poly.type
_entity_poly.pdbx_seq_one_letter_code
_entity_poly.pdbx_strand_id
1 'polypeptide(L)'
;MAKVEHGSGNAFNISNPGRYRCQVFHFHRKLSRLYLSVYQGNRHEPAFYLLFSDVAYIEAPMSWLGVGFDIAEREECIALMLEVGLVGEAIRQFPDAYASITDYARLYRARSVHSVVRIIASSAAILQTIPGEIQ
;
A
#
# COMPACT_ATOMS: atom_id res chain seq x y z
N MET A 1 2.58 -15.97 -8.17
CA MET A 1 1.94 -14.75 -7.61
C MET A 1 1.25 -14.05 -8.76
N ALA A 2 -0.08 -13.86 -8.72
CA ALA A 2 -0.78 -13.14 -9.78
C ALA A 2 -0.29 -11.68 -9.79
N LYS A 3 0.16 -11.19 -10.95
CA LYS A 3 0.63 -9.82 -11.11
C LYS A 3 -0.61 -8.93 -11.13
N VAL A 4 -0.93 -8.31 -10.00
CA VAL A 4 -2.04 -7.34 -9.95
C VAL A 4 -1.65 -6.13 -10.80
N GLU A 5 -2.53 -5.76 -11.73
CA GLU A 5 -2.31 -4.72 -12.73
C GLU A 5 -2.55 -3.31 -12.15
N HIS A 6 -1.91 -2.30 -12.75
CA HIS A 6 -2.21 -0.89 -12.44
C HIS A 6 -3.66 -0.57 -12.81
N GLY A 7 -4.30 0.34 -12.08
CA GLY A 7 -5.72 0.67 -12.27
C GLY A 7 -6.70 -0.38 -11.70
N SER A 8 -6.20 -1.46 -11.10
CA SER A 8 -7.08 -2.47 -10.50
C SER A 8 -7.72 -1.97 -9.20
N GLY A 9 -9.04 -2.09 -9.13
CA GLY A 9 -9.78 -1.94 -7.89
C GLY A 9 -9.62 -3.17 -7.01
N ASN A 10 -9.54 -2.98 -5.69
CA ASN A 10 -9.50 -4.05 -4.69
C ASN A 10 -8.33 -5.03 -4.89
N ALA A 11 -7.10 -4.51 -4.76
CA ALA A 11 -5.83 -5.23 -4.93
C ALA A 11 -5.72 -6.55 -4.14
N PHE A 12 -6.50 -6.69 -3.07
CA PHE A 12 -6.52 -7.84 -2.17
C PHE A 12 -7.74 -8.75 -2.34
N ASN A 13 -8.65 -8.44 -3.28
CA ASN A 13 -9.91 -9.16 -3.49
C ASN A 13 -10.75 -9.34 -2.21
N ILE A 14 -10.74 -8.34 -1.32
CA ILE A 14 -11.46 -8.38 -0.04
C ILE A 14 -12.93 -8.08 -0.29
N SER A 15 -13.83 -8.97 0.15
CA SER A 15 -15.28 -8.72 0.10
C SER A 15 -15.69 -7.71 1.17
N ASN A 16 -16.53 -6.73 0.80
CA ASN A 16 -17.03 -5.68 1.69
C ASN A 16 -15.91 -4.92 2.44
N PRO A 17 -14.94 -4.32 1.73
CA PRO A 17 -13.74 -3.74 2.36
C PRO A 17 -14.03 -2.63 3.38
N GLY A 18 -15.18 -1.95 3.26
CA GLY A 18 -15.61 -0.91 4.21
C GLY A 18 -15.98 -1.41 5.61
N ARG A 19 -16.15 -2.73 5.81
CA ARG A 19 -16.46 -3.32 7.14
C ARG A 19 -15.22 -3.60 7.99
N TYR A 20 -14.04 -3.34 7.46
CA TYR A 20 -12.78 -3.59 8.15
C TYR A 20 -12.16 -2.29 8.64
N ARG A 21 -11.49 -2.37 9.79
CA ARG A 21 -10.60 -1.34 10.30
C ARG A 21 -9.16 -1.78 10.07
N CYS A 22 -8.33 -0.89 9.58
CA CYS A 22 -6.91 -1.13 9.38
C CYS A 22 -6.10 -0.32 10.39
N GLN A 23 -4.99 -0.88 10.87
CA GLN A 23 -4.06 -0.18 11.76
C GLN A 23 -2.62 -0.48 11.34
N VAL A 24 -1.74 0.52 11.46
CA VAL A 24 -0.30 0.33 11.30
C VAL A 24 0.18 -0.51 12.47
N PHE A 25 0.61 -1.75 12.19
CA PHE A 25 1.11 -2.66 13.21
C PHE A 25 2.62 -2.47 13.41
N HIS A 26 3.40 -2.53 12.33
CA HIS A 26 4.85 -2.42 12.40
C HIS A 26 5.43 -1.91 11.09
N PHE A 27 6.47 -1.07 11.17
CA PHE A 27 7.25 -0.64 10.00
C PHE A 27 8.74 -0.93 10.19
N HIS A 28 9.23 -1.96 9.49
CA HIS A 28 10.62 -2.39 9.56
C HIS A 28 11.48 -1.61 8.56
N ARG A 29 11.99 -0.44 8.98
CA ARG A 29 12.71 0.52 8.13
C ARG A 29 13.87 -0.07 7.32
N LYS A 30 14.68 -0.95 7.91
CA LYS A 30 15.85 -1.54 7.22
C LYS A 30 15.49 -2.48 6.07
N LEU A 31 14.28 -3.04 6.10
CA LEU A 31 13.77 -3.95 5.07
C LEU A 31 12.68 -3.29 4.23
N SER A 32 12.36 -2.02 4.52
CA SER A 32 11.24 -1.30 3.93
C SER A 32 9.93 -2.11 3.92
N ARG A 33 9.61 -2.78 5.04
CA ARG A 33 8.39 -3.59 5.17
C ARG A 33 7.38 -2.95 6.09
N LEU A 34 6.16 -2.81 5.61
CA LEU A 34 5.02 -2.32 6.39
C LEU A 34 4.04 -3.46 6.63
N TYR A 35 3.73 -3.69 7.90
CA TYR A 35 2.73 -4.62 8.37
C TYR A 35 1.53 -3.83 8.87
N LEU A 36 0.35 -4.14 8.33
CA LEU A 36 -0.91 -3.62 8.79
C LEU A 36 -1.74 -4.74 9.40
N SER A 37 -2.34 -4.49 10.55
CA SER A 37 -3.34 -5.39 11.15
C SER A 37 -4.73 -4.99 10.70
N VAL A 38 -5.52 -5.97 10.24
CA VAL A 38 -6.87 -5.74 9.73
C VAL A 38 -7.90 -6.42 10.64
N TYR A 39 -8.83 -5.63 11.17
CA TYR A 39 -9.87 -6.07 12.10
C TYR A 39 -11.22 -6.06 11.41
N GLN A 40 -12.06 -7.06 11.68
CA GLN A 40 -13.44 -7.11 11.19
C GLN A 40 -14.42 -6.67 12.28
N GLY A 41 -15.19 -5.61 12.03
CA GLY A 41 -16.13 -5.06 13.01
C GLY A 41 -15.42 -4.64 14.31
N ASN A 42 -15.96 -5.07 15.46
CA ASN A 42 -15.46 -4.69 16.79
C ASN A 42 -14.55 -5.76 17.42
N ARG A 43 -14.01 -6.69 16.63
CA ARG A 43 -13.11 -7.73 17.16
C ARG A 43 -11.81 -7.12 17.67
N HIS A 44 -11.29 -7.67 18.77
CA HIS A 44 -10.00 -7.27 19.36
C HIS A 44 -8.81 -7.98 18.69
N GLU A 45 -9.05 -9.09 18.00
CA GLU A 45 -8.03 -9.83 17.26
C GLU A 45 -8.10 -9.48 15.76
N PRO A 46 -6.95 -9.34 15.08
CA PRO A 46 -6.90 -9.16 13.64
C PRO A 46 -7.52 -10.37 12.92
N ALA A 47 -8.35 -10.10 11.91
CA ALA A 47 -8.85 -11.13 11.01
C ALA A 47 -7.74 -11.63 10.06
N PHE A 48 -6.84 -10.73 9.65
CA PHE A 48 -5.64 -10.99 8.86
C PHE A 48 -4.71 -9.78 8.91
N TYR A 49 -3.59 -9.87 8.22
CA TYR A 49 -2.62 -8.79 8.08
C TYR A 49 -2.36 -8.48 6.61
N LEU A 50 -1.92 -7.26 6.33
CA LEU A 50 -1.40 -6.85 5.03
C LEU A 50 0.10 -6.58 5.17
N LEU A 51 0.89 -7.16 4.28
CA LEU A 51 2.31 -6.88 4.14
C LEU A 51 2.51 -6.08 2.86
N PHE A 52 3.15 -4.91 2.98
CA PHE A 52 3.72 -4.18 1.85
C PHE A 52 5.25 -4.30 1.91
N SER A 53 5.87 -4.63 0.78
CA SER A 53 7.33 -4.82 0.67
C SER A 53 7.95 -3.71 -0.18
N ASP A 54 9.22 -3.39 0.12
CA ASP A 54 9.98 -2.32 -0.53
C ASP A 54 9.22 -0.99 -0.53
N VAL A 55 8.66 -0.65 0.63
CA VAL A 55 7.89 0.58 0.85
C VAL A 55 8.81 1.79 0.73
N ALA A 56 8.54 2.63 -0.26
CA ALA A 56 9.26 3.88 -0.50
C ALA A 56 8.58 5.07 0.18
N TYR A 57 7.25 5.03 0.34
CA TYR A 57 6.47 6.12 0.94
C TYR A 57 5.21 5.59 1.62
N ILE A 58 4.83 6.24 2.72
CA ILE A 58 3.56 6.01 3.42
C ILE A 58 3.00 7.35 3.90
N GLU A 59 1.74 7.59 3.54
CA GLU A 59 0.91 8.66 4.07
C GLU A 59 -0.39 8.01 4.55
N ALA A 60 -0.50 7.82 5.86
CA ALA A 60 -1.64 7.17 6.48
C ALA A 60 -1.77 7.63 7.94
N PRO A 61 -3.01 7.76 8.47
CA PRO A 61 -3.19 7.80 9.92
C PRO A 61 -2.78 6.44 10.54
N MET A 62 -2.50 6.41 11.84
CA MET A 62 -2.19 5.16 12.55
C MET A 62 -3.31 4.12 12.47
N SER A 63 -4.57 4.57 12.32
CA SER A 63 -5.75 3.72 12.18
C SER A 63 -6.76 4.38 11.23
N TRP A 64 -7.44 3.58 10.41
CA TRP A 64 -8.53 4.06 9.53
C TRP A 64 -9.58 2.97 9.26
N LEU A 65 -10.72 3.39 8.72
CA LEU A 65 -11.78 2.49 8.26
C LEU A 65 -11.62 2.23 6.76
N GLY A 66 -11.78 0.97 6.36
CA GLY A 66 -11.69 0.52 4.98
C GLY A 66 -10.34 -0.08 4.62
N VAL A 67 -10.38 -1.24 3.96
CA VAL A 67 -9.19 -1.93 3.40
C VAL A 67 -9.30 -2.15 1.89
N GLY A 68 -10.15 -1.35 1.24
CA GLY A 68 -10.42 -1.43 -0.20
C GLY A 68 -9.31 -0.73 -0.96
N PHE A 69 -8.12 -1.32 -0.96
CA PHE A 69 -7.00 -0.74 -1.66
C PHE A 69 -7.18 -0.88 -3.18
N ASP A 70 -7.14 0.24 -3.90
CA ASP A 70 -6.93 0.25 -5.35
C ASP A 70 -5.44 0.46 -5.66
N ILE A 71 -5.01 -0.01 -6.83
CA ILE A 71 -3.71 0.34 -7.39
C ILE A 71 -3.93 1.50 -8.35
N ALA A 72 -3.33 2.64 -8.06
CA ALA A 72 -3.45 3.83 -8.90
C ALA A 72 -2.83 3.61 -10.29
N GLU A 73 -3.14 4.50 -11.22
CA GLU A 73 -2.47 4.51 -12.52
C GLU A 73 -0.98 4.87 -12.38
N ARG A 74 -0.17 4.46 -13.35
CA ARG A 74 1.27 4.73 -13.39
C ARG A 74 1.58 6.23 -13.24
N GLU A 75 0.80 7.06 -13.94
CA GLU A 75 0.90 8.52 -13.89
C GLU A 75 0.65 9.09 -12.50
N GLU A 76 -0.34 8.56 -11.79
CA GLU A 76 -0.64 8.99 -10.42
C GLU A 76 0.47 8.58 -9.44
N CYS A 77 1.09 7.42 -9.66
CA CYS A 77 2.23 6.94 -8.88
C CYS A 77 3.43 7.88 -9.04
N ILE A 78 3.80 8.23 -10.28
CA ILE A 78 4.95 9.12 -10.54
C ILE A 78 4.66 10.55 -10.10
N ALA A 79 3.44 11.06 -10.31
CA ALA A 79 3.05 12.37 -9.82
C ALA A 79 3.28 12.48 -8.31
N LEU A 80 2.86 11.46 -7.54
CA LEU A 80 3.13 11.42 -6.10
C LEU A 80 4.63 11.30 -5.80
N MET A 81 5.38 10.46 -6.51
CA MET A 81 6.84 10.34 -6.30
C MET A 81 7.58 11.66 -6.52
N LEU A 82 7.17 12.45 -7.51
CA LEU A 82 7.70 13.79 -7.76
C LEU A 82 7.31 14.76 -6.63
N GLU A 83 6.03 14.76 -6.26
CA GLU A 83 5.50 15.61 -5.18
C GLU A 83 6.25 15.41 -3.86
N VAL A 84 6.53 14.15 -3.50
CA VAL A 84 7.19 13.80 -2.24
C VAL A 84 8.72 13.75 -2.34
N GLY A 85 9.28 14.06 -3.51
CA GLY A 85 10.73 14.12 -3.75
C GLY A 85 11.44 12.76 -3.80
N LEU A 86 10.72 11.66 -4.05
CA LEU A 86 11.31 10.33 -4.28
C LEU A 86 12.04 10.24 -5.62
N VAL A 87 11.58 10.98 -6.62
CA VAL A 87 12.23 11.13 -7.93
C VAL A 87 12.31 12.61 -8.29
N GLY A 88 13.30 13.00 -9.09
CA GLY A 88 13.44 14.37 -9.57
C GLY A 88 12.72 14.59 -10.90
N GLU A 89 12.44 15.86 -11.24
CA GLU A 89 11.79 16.29 -12.48
C GLU A 89 12.51 15.79 -13.77
N ALA A 90 13.80 15.48 -13.67
CA ALA A 90 14.57 14.89 -14.76
C ALA A 90 13.96 13.58 -15.28
N ILE A 91 13.20 12.83 -14.46
CA ILE A 91 12.57 11.58 -14.89
C ILE A 91 11.61 11.78 -16.07
N ARG A 92 11.00 12.97 -16.20
CA ARG A 92 10.10 13.31 -17.32
C ARG A 92 10.82 13.38 -18.67
N GLN A 93 12.14 13.53 -18.66
CA GLN A 93 12.97 13.58 -19.87
C GLN A 93 13.42 12.19 -20.33
N PHE A 94 13.21 11.14 -19.53
CA PHE A 94 13.66 9.78 -19.80
C PHE A 94 12.49 8.78 -19.71
N PRO A 95 11.70 8.62 -20.79
CA PRO A 95 10.54 7.71 -20.81
C PRO A 95 10.86 6.27 -20.41
N ASP A 96 12.05 5.76 -20.73
CA ASP A 96 12.44 4.39 -20.38
C ASP A 96 12.68 4.20 -18.87
N ALA A 97 13.20 5.24 -18.21
CA ALA A 97 13.36 5.24 -16.76
C ALA A 97 12.00 5.30 -16.05
N TYR A 98 11.04 6.02 -16.65
CA TYR A 98 9.65 6.08 -16.19
C TYR A 98 8.97 4.71 -16.17
N ALA A 99 9.08 3.97 -17.29
CA ALA A 99 8.53 2.63 -17.41
C ALA A 99 9.16 1.68 -16.39
N SER A 100 10.48 1.73 -16.24
CA SER A 100 11.22 0.89 -15.30
C SER A 100 10.79 1.12 -13.84
N ILE A 101 10.68 2.38 -13.40
CA ILE A 101 10.26 2.70 -12.02
C ILE A 101 8.84 2.22 -11.75
N THR A 102 7.92 2.48 -12.68
CA THR A 102 6.49 2.11 -12.52
C THR A 102 6.22 0.62 -12.67
N ASP A 103 7.15 -0.15 -13.23
CA ASP A 103 7.07 -1.61 -13.25
C ASP A 103 7.43 -2.23 -11.88
N TYR A 104 8.28 -1.56 -11.09
CA TYR A 104 8.72 -2.03 -9.76
C TYR A 104 8.01 -1.35 -8.60
N ALA A 105 7.37 -0.20 -8.78
CA ALA A 105 6.70 0.54 -7.72
C ALA A 105 5.24 0.83 -8.07
N ARG A 106 4.36 0.59 -7.10
CA ARG A 106 2.92 0.77 -7.21
C ARG A 106 2.41 1.69 -6.12
N LEU A 107 1.46 2.55 -6.47
CA LEU A 107 0.74 3.38 -5.53
C LEU A 107 -0.55 2.67 -5.11
N TYR A 108 -0.58 2.16 -3.90
CA TYR A 108 -1.76 1.61 -3.26
C TYR A 108 -2.53 2.73 -2.56
N ARG A 109 -3.84 2.82 -2.82
CA ARG A 109 -4.70 3.84 -2.22
C ARG A 109 -5.88 3.21 -1.52
N ALA A 110 -6.18 3.65 -0.30
CA ALA A 110 -7.44 3.34 0.34
C ALA A 110 -8.12 4.64 0.75
N ARG A 111 -9.41 4.77 0.45
CA ARG A 111 -10.21 5.95 0.81
C ARG A 111 -11.11 5.61 1.99
N SER A 112 -11.09 6.50 2.97
CA SER A 112 -12.07 6.55 4.05
C SER A 112 -12.83 7.88 3.99
N VAL A 113 -13.88 8.04 4.79
CA VAL A 113 -14.65 9.28 4.86
C VAL A 113 -13.79 10.49 5.27
N HIS A 114 -12.73 10.26 6.05
CA HIS A 114 -11.94 11.33 6.69
C HIS A 114 -10.49 11.41 6.22
N SER A 115 -10.00 10.43 5.47
CA SER A 115 -8.59 10.37 5.07
C SER A 115 -8.39 9.52 3.82
N VAL A 116 -7.34 9.85 3.08
CA VAL A 116 -6.81 9.03 1.99
C VAL A 116 -5.51 8.42 2.48
N VAL A 117 -5.40 7.11 2.36
CA VAL A 117 -4.16 6.37 2.60
C VAL A 117 -3.46 6.22 1.28
N ARG A 118 -2.16 6.54 1.25
CA ARG A 118 -1.29 6.38 0.07
C ARG A 118 -0.03 5.65 0.48
N ILE A 119 0.24 4.54 -0.19
CA ILE A 119 1.44 3.73 0.07
C ILE A 119 2.12 3.44 -1.27
N ILE A 120 3.39 3.79 -1.39
CA ILE A 120 4.22 3.38 -2.52
C ILE A 120 5.04 2.17 -2.09
N ALA A 121 4.84 1.04 -2.75
CA ALA A 121 5.50 -0.22 -2.45
C ALA A 121 5.70 -1.06 -3.72
N SER A 122 6.62 -2.01 -3.70
CA SER A 122 6.82 -2.90 -4.86
C SER A 122 5.72 -3.94 -4.99
N SER A 123 5.27 -4.45 -3.86
CA SER A 123 4.27 -5.51 -3.78
C SER A 123 3.52 -5.45 -2.47
N ALA A 124 2.35 -6.10 -2.47
CA ALA A 124 1.56 -6.28 -1.27
C ALA A 124 0.93 -7.68 -1.25
N ALA A 125 0.72 -8.23 -0.06
CA ALA A 125 0.14 -9.55 0.16
C ALA A 125 -0.71 -9.60 1.44
N ILE A 126 -1.70 -10.50 1.47
CA ILE A 126 -2.42 -10.86 2.68
C ILE A 126 -1.60 -11.92 3.43
N LEU A 127 -1.47 -11.76 4.75
CA LEU A 127 -0.91 -12.76 5.66
C LEU A 127 -1.96 -13.19 6.68
N GLN A 128 -2.02 -14.48 7.00
CA GLN A 128 -2.88 -15.00 8.07
C GLN A 128 -2.28 -14.76 9.45
N THR A 129 -0.94 -14.77 9.54
CA THR A 129 -0.18 -14.56 10.76
C THR A 129 1.03 -13.68 10.48
N ILE A 130 1.52 -13.00 11.52
CA ILE A 130 2.79 -12.25 11.44
C ILE A 130 3.94 -13.20 11.79
N PRO A 131 5.10 -13.11 11.09
CA PRO A 131 6.31 -13.84 11.46
C PRO A 131 6.69 -13.60 12.93
N GLY A 132 7.07 -14.66 13.65
CA GLY A 132 7.36 -14.59 15.08
C GLY A 132 8.48 -13.60 15.47
N GLU A 133 9.36 -13.25 14.54
CA GLU A 133 10.44 -12.26 14.74
C GLU A 133 9.95 -10.81 14.90
N ILE A 134 8.68 -10.55 14.60
CA ILE A 134 8.05 -9.21 14.62
C ILE A 134 6.98 -9.14 15.72
N GLN A 135 6.78 -10.22 16.47
CA GLN A 135 5.84 -10.29 17.60
C GLN A 135 6.48 -9.77 18.90
#